data_AF-A0A974UDS1-F1
#
_entry.id   AF-A0A974UDS1-F1
#
_cell.length_a   1.000
_cell.length_b   1.000
_cell.length_c   1.000
_cell.angle_alpha   90.00
_cell.angle_beta   90.00
_cell.angle_gamma   90.00
#
_symmetry.space_group_name_H-M   'P 1'
#
loop_
_entity.id
_entity.type
_entity.pdbx_description
1 polymer ?
#
loop_
_entity_poly.entity_id
_entity_poly.type
_entity_poly.pdbx_seq_one_letter_code
_entity_poly.pdbx_strand_id
1 'polypeptide(L)' 'MNGIESLLGNGLPEHILLPQGAGIFEPGSPSVISETGIRGYSALANDLIPNLQSRGLDLATINLITKDNPNQAYALN' A
#
# COMPACT_ATOMS: atom_id res chain seq x y z
N MET A 1 6.02 15.64 8.81
CA MET A 1 5.64 14.23 8.62
C MET A 1 4.95 14.15 7.28
N ASN A 2 5.58 13.54 6.28
CA ASN A 2 5.00 13.41 4.93
C ASN A 2 4.76 11.92 4.70
N GLY A 3 3.53 11.52 4.37
CA GLY A 3 3.17 10.12 4.12
C GLY A 3 1.95 9.64 4.90
N ILE A 4 1.78 8.32 4.96
CA ILE A 4 0.65 7.62 5.60
C ILE A 4 0.53 8.02 7.07
N GLU A 5 1.63 8.22 7.79
CA GLU A 5 1.59 8.60 9.21
C GLU A 5 0.89 9.94 9.45
N SER A 6 0.97 10.87 8.50
CA SER A 6 0.25 12.14 8.61
C SER A 6 -1.26 11.97 8.40
N LEU A 7 -1.69 11.05 7.53
CA LEU A 7 -3.10 10.75 7.33
C LEU A 7 -3.69 10.04 8.56
N LEU A 8 -2.92 9.13 9.14
CA LEU A 8 -3.26 8.46 10.40
C LEU A 8 -3.36 9.46 11.55
N GLY A 9 -2.38 10.36 11.70
CA GLY A 9 -2.37 11.39 12.73
C GLY A 9 -3.51 12.42 12.62
N ASN A 10 -4.12 12.56 11.43
CA ASN A 10 -5.29 13.40 11.20
C ASN A 10 -6.63 12.66 11.38
N GLY A 11 -6.62 11.41 11.85
CA GLY A 11 -7.84 10.64 12.09
C GLY A 11 -8.54 10.18 10.80
N LEU A 12 -7.79 9.97 9.71
CA LEU A 12 -8.33 9.54 8.42
C LEU A 12 -7.93 8.10 8.01
N PRO A 13 -7.81 7.11 8.92
CA PRO A 13 -7.32 5.78 8.55
C PRO A 13 -8.27 5.04 7.61
N GLU A 14 -9.59 5.27 7.71
CA GLU A 14 -10.63 4.63 6.89
C GLU A 14 -10.64 5.10 5.42
N HIS A 15 -9.91 6.18 5.11
CA HIS A 15 -9.83 6.76 3.76
C HIS A 15 -8.52 6.41 3.05
N ILE A 16 -7.70 5.54 3.63
CA ILE A 16 -6.40 5.15 3.07
C ILE A 16 -6.56 3.83 2.30
N LEU A 17 -6.17 3.86 1.02
CA LEU A 17 -6.05 2.67 0.17
C LEU A 17 -4.60 2.55 -0.31
N LEU A 18 -4.07 1.32 -0.31
CA LEU A 18 -2.71 1.02 -0.77
C LEU A 18 -2.75 0.15 -2.04
N PRO A 19 -2.99 0.74 -3.23
CA PRO A 19 -2.95 -0.01 -4.48
C PRO A 19 -1.51 -0.44 -4.77
N GLN A 20 -1.30 -1.71 -5.13
CA GLN A 20 0.05 -2.23 -5.36
C GLN A 20 0.74 -1.65 -6.61
N GLY A 21 0.00 -1.10 -7.58
CA GLY A 21 0.55 -0.60 -8.84
C GLY A 21 1.36 -1.65 -9.62
N ALA A 22 1.21 -2.93 -9.28
CA ALA A 22 1.95 -4.03 -9.88
C ALA A 22 1.46 -4.28 -11.30
N GLY A 23 2.39 -4.52 -12.23
CA GLY A 23 2.06 -4.82 -13.62
C GLY A 23 1.64 -3.60 -14.45
N ILE A 24 1.99 -2.38 -14.04
CA ILE A 24 1.89 -1.20 -14.93
C ILE A 24 2.79 -1.48 -16.15
N PHE A 25 2.15 -1.82 -17.26
CA PHE A 25 2.78 -1.89 -18.56
C PHE A 25 3.01 -0.46 -19.03
N GLU A 26 4.28 -0.10 -19.27
CA GLU A 26 4.65 1.20 -19.83
C GLU A 26 4.77 1.08 -21.36
N PRO A 27 3.82 1.63 -22.15
CA PRO A 27 3.87 1.53 -23.60
C PRO A 27 5.12 2.25 -24.15
N GLY A 28 6.01 1.51 -24.82
CA GLY A 28 7.28 2.02 -25.31
C GLY A 28 8.50 1.63 -24.47
N SER A 29 8.30 0.96 -23.34
CA SER A 29 9.39 0.41 -22.51
C SER A 29 9.01 -0.96 -21.93
N PRO A 30 8.78 -1.98 -22.79
CA PRO A 30 8.35 -3.32 -22.37
C PRO A 30 9.40 -4.09 -21.54
N SER A 31 10.63 -3.59 -21.48
CA SER A 31 11.77 -4.22 -20.82
C SER A 31 12.26 -3.44 -19.60
N VAL A 32 11.70 -2.26 -19.31
CA VAL A 32 12.24 -1.41 -18.25
C VAL A 32 11.67 -1.88 -16.93
N ILE A 33 12.45 -2.73 -16.27
CA ILE A 33 12.50 -2.78 -14.82
C ILE A 33 12.63 -1.32 -14.39
N SER A 34 11.59 -0.74 -13.78
CA SER A 34 11.68 0.66 -13.32
C SER A 34 12.96 0.84 -12.51
N GLU A 35 13.52 2.04 -12.40
CA GLU A 35 14.70 2.29 -11.53
C GLU A 35 14.46 1.84 -10.07
N THR A 36 13.21 1.59 -9.69
CA THR A 36 12.76 1.06 -8.40
C THR A 36 12.36 -0.43 -8.41
N GLY A 37 12.63 -1.16 -9.49
CA GLY A 37 12.21 -2.54 -9.71
C GLY A 37 10.78 -2.66 -10.25
N ILE A 38 10.43 -3.81 -10.84
CA ILE A 38 9.03 -4.24 -10.88
C ILE A 38 8.65 -4.44 -9.41
N ARG A 39 7.80 -3.58 -8.83
CA ARG A 39 7.18 -3.91 -7.54
C ARG A 39 6.30 -5.12 -7.79
N GLY A 40 6.82 -6.29 -7.44
CA GLY A 40 6.08 -7.53 -7.53
C GLY A 40 4.80 -7.43 -6.71
N TYR A 41 3.82 -8.27 -7.03
CA TYR A 41 2.56 -8.38 -6.29
C TYR A 41 2.72 -8.68 -4.78
N SER A 42 3.95 -8.93 -4.33
CA SER A 42 4.32 -9.18 -2.94
C SER A 42 5.00 -8.02 -2.22
N ALA A 43 5.35 -6.91 -2.90
CA ALA A 43 6.11 -5.79 -2.29
C ALA A 43 5.38 -5.16 -1.09
N LEU A 44 4.04 -5.16 -1.11
CA LEU A 44 3.24 -4.69 0.02
C LEU A 44 3.43 -5.58 1.27
N ALA A 45 3.44 -6.89 1.08
CA ALA A 45 3.60 -7.86 2.17
C ALA A 45 5.05 -7.99 2.65
N ASN A 46 6.00 -7.95 1.71
CA ASN A 46 7.41 -8.23 1.99
C ASN A 46 8.16 -7.00 2.50
N ASP A 47 7.78 -5.80 2.06
CA ASP A 47 8.57 -4.59 2.32
C ASP A 47 7.75 -3.55 3.11
N LEU A 48 6.57 -3.19 2.59
CA LEU A 48 5.79 -2.07 3.12
C LEU A 48 5.21 -2.36 4.51
N ILE A 49 4.51 -3.49 4.69
CA ILE A 49 3.92 -3.87 5.99
C ILE A 49 5.00 -3.96 7.08
N PRO A 50 6.12 -4.69 6.89
CA PRO A 50 7.19 -4.72 7.89
C PRO A 50 7.77 -3.34 8.21
N ASN A 51 7.90 -2.46 7.20
CA ASN A 51 8.39 -1.10 7.42
C ASN A 51 7.41 -0.23 8.22
N LEU A 52 6.10 -0.40 8.02
CA LEU A 52 5.08 0.29 8.80
C LEU A 52 5.03 -0.22 10.24
N GLN A 53 5.16 -1.53 10.45
CA GLN A 53 5.25 -2.14 11.77
C GLN A 53 6.48 -1.65 12.54
N SER A 54 7.64 -1.56 11.90
CA SER A 54 8.86 -1.07 12.55
C SER A 54 8.79 0.41 12.95
N ARG A 55 7.86 1.17 12.36
CA ARG A 55 7.53 2.56 12.74
C ARG A 55 6.43 2.66 13.80
N GLY A 56 5.94 1.54 14.31
CA GLY A 56 4.97 1.50 15.42
C GLY A 56 3.50 1.49 15.00
N LEU A 57 3.19 1.26 13.72
CA LEU A 57 1.79 1.02 13.33
C LEU A 57 1.36 -0.36 13.85
N ASP A 58 0.20 -0.40 14.50
CA ASP A 58 -0.36 -1.62 15.04
C ASP A 58 -1.01 -2.48 13.96
N LEU A 59 -1.26 -3.75 14.32
CA LEU A 59 -1.84 -4.72 13.40
C LEU A 59 -3.27 -4.35 12.99
N ALA A 60 -4.03 -3.67 13.85
CA ALA A 60 -5.39 -3.23 13.57
C ALA A 60 -5.40 -2.18 12.45
N THR A 61 -4.53 -1.17 12.53
CA THR A 61 -4.37 -0.14 11.50
C THR A 61 -3.90 -0.76 10.18
N ILE A 62 -2.98 -1.72 10.24
CA ILE A 62 -2.49 -2.41 9.04
C ILE A 62 -3.62 -3.20 8.37
N ASN A 63 -4.41 -3.97 9.12
CA ASN A 63 -5.55 -4.70 8.57
C ASN A 63 -6.59 -3.75 7.97
N LEU A 64 -6.86 -2.63 8.63
CA LEU A 64 -7.80 -1.62 8.14
C LEU A 64 -7.39 -1.11 6.75
N ILE A 65 -6.15 -0.66 6.58
CA ILE A 65 -5.70 -0.05 5.32
C ILE A 65 -5.36 -1.05 4.21
N THR A 66 -5.14 -2.33 4.55
CA THR A 66 -4.74 -3.38 3.58
C THR A 66 -5.86 -4.36 3.22
N LYS A 67 -6.91 -4.46 4.03
CA LYS A 67 -7.99 -5.42 3.85
C LYS A 67 -9.36 -4.76 3.94
N ASP A 68 -9.68 -4.13 5.06
CA ASP A 68 -11.05 -3.71 5.34
C ASP A 68 -11.47 -2.52 4.47
N ASN A 69 -10.61 -1.49 4.34
CA ASN A 69 -10.85 -0.36 3.44
C ASN A 69 -10.98 -0.80 1.97
N PRO A 70 -10.09 -1.63 1.40
CA PRO A 70 -10.30 -2.19 0.05
C PRO A 70 -11.60 -2.97 -0.10
N ASN A 71 -11.96 -3.83 0.86
CA ASN A 71 -13.19 -4.60 0.79
C ASN A 71 -14.42 -3.69 0.74
N GLN A 72 -14.45 -2.65 1.56
CA GLN A 72 -15.51 -1.65 1.56
C GLN A 72 -15.53 -0.83 0.26
N ALA A 73 -14.37 -0.36 -0.20
CA ALA A 73 -14.26 0.49 -1.39
C ALA A 73 -14.66 -0.23 -2.68
N TYR A 74 -14.36 -1.52 -2.78
CA TYR A 74 -14.64 -2.34 -3.96
C TYR A 74 -15.89 -3.22 -3.83
N ALA A 75 -16.62 -3.13 -2.71
CA ALA A 75 -17.77 -3.99 -2.41
C ALA A 75 -17.45 -5.49 -2.58
N LEU A 76 -16.24 -5.89 -2.17
CA LEU A 76 -15.79 -7.30 -2.19
C LEU A 76 -16.37 -7.98 -0.94
N ASN A 77 -17.53 -8.61 -1.10
CA ASN A 77 -18.17 -9.46 -0.09
C ASN A 77 -18.01 -10.93 -0.44
#